data_AF-A0A087RZ93-F1
#
_entry.id   AF-A0A087RZ93-F1
#
_cell.length_a   1.000
_cell.length_b   1.000
_cell.length_c   1.000
_cell.angle_alpha   90.00
_cell.angle_beta   90.00
_cell.angle_gamma   90.00
#
_symmetry.space_group_name_H-M   'P 1'
#
loop_
_entity.id
_entity.type
_entity.pdbx_description
1 polymer ?
#
loop_
_entity_poly.entity_id
_entity_poly.type
_entity_poly.pdbx_seq_one_letter_code
_entity_poly.pdbx_strand_id
1 'polypeptide(L)'
;MGRSYFTRILNLKNSVISSKTSSYSVIDGIPNFVETIDDTTQKQVQHSFGEKWIQSDFGQDDLEFEEKIKPIYLEMMGLDESNLDIFKNKTILEVGIGSGSSSRIWGPDAKEFHGIDISKAVFKAKTNLQDTIKNPILAQADVNKMPYRDESFDIVVSNGVFHHTPNTKLAVKSSLKKLKIGGTCIFYIYKIKSPIREFSDDYIRSKISNLSYDEAWKKIKPITDFGKLLDEKNIQLNIPFDLELLGIKKGTYSLQRFFYDYFFKCFWNNSWGYDYSNLVNIDWYHPKYCWRHSKNEIISWCDEFDLQIQYLKELQSGYACSVIKNSQLL
;
A
#
# COMPACT_ATOMS: atom_id res chain seq x y z
N MET A 1 -9.01 -22.54 33.35
CA MET A 1 -9.53 -23.46 32.33
C MET A 1 -8.63 -23.38 31.10
N GLY A 2 -7.88 -24.43 30.82
CA GLY A 2 -6.90 -24.44 29.72
C GLY A 2 -7.59 -24.43 28.36
N ARG A 3 -7.25 -23.45 27.51
CA ARG A 3 -7.60 -23.49 26.09
C ARG A 3 -6.78 -24.61 25.45
N SER A 4 -7.45 -25.71 25.10
CA SER A 4 -6.89 -26.71 24.19
C SER A 4 -6.68 -26.05 22.84
N TYR A 5 -5.43 -25.70 22.53
CA TYR A 5 -5.05 -25.30 21.18
C TYR A 5 -5.06 -26.57 20.33
N PHE A 6 -6.17 -26.82 19.65
CA PHE A 6 -6.18 -27.77 18.54
C PHE A 6 -5.22 -27.25 17.48
N THR A 7 -3.99 -27.76 17.46
CA THR A 7 -3.06 -27.56 16.36
C THR A 7 -3.72 -28.14 15.12
N ARG A 8 -4.29 -27.28 14.26
CA ARG A 8 -4.71 -27.70 12.92
C ARG A 8 -3.46 -28.09 12.16
N ILE A 9 -3.20 -29.40 12.08
CA ILE A 9 -2.12 -29.94 11.25
C ILE A 9 -2.54 -29.74 9.79
N LEU A 10 -1.82 -28.89 9.08
CA LEU A 10 -1.95 -28.72 7.65
C LEU A 10 -1.06 -29.78 6.97
N ASN A 11 -1.63 -30.50 6.00
CA ASN A 11 -0.89 -31.46 5.20
C ASN A 11 -0.69 -30.89 3.80
N LEU A 12 0.55 -30.91 3.31
CA LEU A 12 0.87 -30.60 1.92
C LEU A 12 0.87 -31.91 1.12
N LYS A 13 -0.06 -32.05 0.18
CA LYS A 13 -0.10 -33.16 -0.78
C LYS A 13 -0.54 -32.63 -2.14
N ASN A 14 0.12 -33.06 -3.22
CA ASN A 14 -0.26 -32.73 -4.60
C ASN A 14 -0.50 -31.23 -4.83
N SER A 15 0.39 -30.35 -4.34
CA SER A 15 0.25 -28.89 -4.46
C SER A 15 -1.03 -28.33 -3.82
N VAL A 16 -1.50 -28.97 -2.76
CA VAL A 16 -2.66 -28.53 -1.96
C VAL A 16 -2.30 -28.57 -0.48
N ILE A 17 -2.59 -27.48 0.23
CA ILE A 17 -2.58 -27.41 1.69
C ILE A 17 -3.99 -27.70 2.17
N SER A 18 -4.17 -28.78 2.94
CA SER A 18 -5.49 -29.18 3.43
C SER A 18 -5.52 -29.44 4.93
N SER A 19 -6.71 -29.20 5.49
CA SER A 19 -7.15 -29.61 6.82
C SER A 19 -8.45 -30.41 6.69
N LYS A 20 -9.03 -30.86 7.82
CA LYS A 20 -10.31 -31.57 7.80
C LYS A 20 -11.47 -30.76 7.19
N THR A 21 -11.39 -29.43 7.22
CA THR A 21 -12.53 -28.55 6.89
C THR A 21 -12.22 -27.55 5.77
N SER A 22 -11.00 -27.54 5.26
CA SER A 22 -10.55 -26.50 4.32
C SER A 22 -9.41 -27.04 3.46
N SER A 23 -9.35 -26.58 2.22
CA SER A 23 -8.34 -26.95 1.24
C SER A 23 -7.93 -25.69 0.49
N TYR A 24 -6.65 -25.54 0.20
CA TYR A 24 -6.07 -24.38 -0.47
C TYR A 24 -5.06 -24.84 -1.51
N SER A 25 -5.20 -24.36 -2.73
CA SER A 25 -4.22 -24.58 -3.79
C SER A 25 -2.86 -23.97 -3.45
N VAL A 26 -1.79 -24.61 -3.92
CA VAL A 26 -0.42 -24.10 -3.91
C VAL A 26 0.03 -24.00 -5.37
N ILE A 27 0.32 -22.79 -5.82
CA ILE A 27 0.75 -22.52 -7.18
C ILE A 27 2.19 -22.01 -7.08
N ASP A 28 3.12 -22.62 -7.80
CA ASP A 28 4.56 -22.27 -7.76
C ASP A 28 5.14 -22.13 -6.34
N GLY A 29 4.72 -22.99 -5.43
CA GLY A 29 5.16 -22.97 -4.02
C GLY A 29 4.53 -21.87 -3.16
N ILE A 30 3.62 -21.05 -3.70
CA ILE A 30 2.86 -20.02 -2.99
C ILE A 30 1.45 -20.54 -2.70
N PRO A 31 1.04 -20.65 -1.43
CA PRO A 31 -0.33 -21.01 -1.08
C PRO A 31 -1.33 -19.89 -1.41
N ASN A 32 -2.49 -20.28 -1.92
CA ASN A 32 -3.59 -19.37 -2.27
C ASN A 32 -4.75 -19.50 -1.27
N PHE A 33 -4.89 -18.50 -0.42
CA PHE A 33 -5.99 -18.37 0.56
C PHE A 33 -7.15 -17.51 0.05
N VAL A 34 -7.16 -17.16 -1.24
CA VAL A 34 -8.12 -16.24 -1.87
C VAL A 34 -8.81 -16.90 -3.06
N GLU A 35 -9.15 -18.19 -2.94
CA GLU A 35 -9.84 -18.92 -4.02
C GLU A 35 -11.20 -18.31 -4.39
N THR A 36 -11.85 -17.65 -3.43
CA THR A 36 -13.11 -16.91 -3.64
C THR A 36 -13.04 -15.52 -3.00
N ILE A 37 -13.56 -14.53 -3.71
CA ILE A 37 -13.81 -13.17 -3.21
C ILE A 37 -15.26 -12.83 -3.51
N ASP A 38 -16.09 -12.78 -2.46
CA ASP A 38 -17.53 -12.49 -2.59
C ASP A 38 -17.78 -10.99 -2.82
N ASP A 39 -16.97 -10.13 -2.22
CA ASP A 39 -17.06 -8.69 -2.42
C ASP A 39 -16.57 -8.32 -3.83
N THR A 40 -17.53 -8.00 -4.70
CA THR A 40 -17.27 -7.58 -6.10
C THR A 40 -16.36 -6.35 -6.21
N THR A 41 -16.41 -5.43 -5.23
CA THR A 41 -15.55 -4.25 -5.17
C THR A 41 -14.13 -4.64 -4.79
N GLN A 42 -13.97 -5.53 -3.81
CA GLN A 42 -12.66 -6.05 -3.43
C GLN A 42 -12.03 -6.86 -4.57
N LYS A 43 -12.84 -7.63 -5.32
CA LYS A 43 -12.40 -8.35 -6.52
C LYS A 43 -11.93 -7.39 -7.62
N GLN A 44 -12.61 -6.26 -7.81
CA GLN A 44 -12.15 -5.22 -8.74
C GLN A 44 -10.81 -4.61 -8.30
N VAL A 45 -10.64 -4.34 -7.00
CA VAL A 45 -9.39 -3.80 -6.47
C VAL A 45 -8.25 -4.82 -6.61
N GLN A 46 -8.49 -6.09 -6.30
CA GLN A 46 -7.55 -7.19 -6.53
C GLN A 46 -7.09 -7.23 -7.99
N HIS A 47 -8.04 -7.15 -8.94
CA HIS A 47 -7.73 -7.14 -10.37
C HIS A 47 -6.92 -5.89 -10.75
N SER A 48 -7.33 -4.71 -10.29
CA SER A 48 -6.64 -3.44 -10.56
C SER A 48 -5.17 -3.48 -10.16
N PHE A 49 -4.88 -3.89 -8.92
CA PHE A 49 -3.50 -3.96 -8.44
C PHE A 49 -2.74 -5.16 -9.00
N GLY A 50 -3.43 -6.27 -9.28
CA GLY A 50 -2.86 -7.41 -9.99
C GLY A 50 -2.30 -7.00 -11.35
N GLU A 51 -3.11 -6.37 -12.19
CA GLU A 51 -2.67 -5.87 -13.50
C GLU A 51 -1.54 -4.85 -13.36
N LYS A 52 -1.69 -3.87 -12.45
CA LYS A 52 -0.66 -2.85 -12.20
C LYS A 52 0.71 -3.46 -11.92
N TRP A 53 0.78 -4.38 -10.96
CA TRP A 53 2.06 -4.92 -10.49
C TRP A 53 2.63 -6.02 -11.39
N ILE A 54 1.78 -6.72 -12.15
CA ILE A 54 2.23 -7.75 -13.10
C ILE A 54 2.79 -7.09 -14.37
N GLN A 55 2.15 -6.02 -14.85
CA GLN A 55 2.54 -5.35 -16.11
C GLN A 55 3.67 -4.31 -15.93
N SER A 56 4.03 -3.95 -14.69
CA SER A 56 5.00 -2.88 -14.43
C SER A 56 6.30 -3.42 -13.82
N ASP A 57 7.43 -2.88 -14.29
CA ASP A 57 8.76 -3.07 -13.69
C ASP A 57 9.17 -1.89 -12.78
N PHE A 58 8.19 -1.12 -12.30
CA PHE A 58 8.44 0.02 -11.41
C PHE A 58 9.25 -0.39 -10.17
N GLY A 59 10.36 0.31 -9.97
CA GLY A 59 11.26 0.14 -8.83
C GLY A 59 11.96 -1.23 -8.77
N GLN A 60 12.14 -1.88 -9.92
CA GLN A 60 12.91 -3.13 -10.04
C GLN A 60 14.35 -2.91 -10.53
N ASP A 61 14.61 -1.88 -11.34
CA ASP A 61 15.98 -1.51 -11.71
C ASP A 61 16.77 -1.07 -10.47
N ASP A 62 18.00 -1.57 -10.31
CA ASP A 62 18.78 -1.36 -9.10
C ASP A 62 19.22 0.09 -8.91
N LEU A 63 19.72 0.72 -9.98
CA LEU A 63 20.19 2.11 -9.94
C LEU A 63 19.02 3.07 -9.76
N GLU A 64 17.95 2.89 -10.53
CA GLU A 64 16.73 3.68 -10.39
C GLU A 64 16.14 3.54 -8.97
N PHE A 65 16.17 2.32 -8.42
CA PHE A 65 15.65 2.09 -7.09
C PHE A 65 16.43 2.85 -6.03
N GLU A 66 17.75 2.69 -5.97
CA GLU A 66 18.58 3.34 -4.94
C GLU A 66 18.54 4.87 -5.08
N GLU A 67 18.61 5.41 -6.30
CA GLU A 67 18.71 6.85 -6.50
C GLU A 67 17.36 7.59 -6.41
N LYS A 68 16.25 6.95 -6.82
CA LYS A 68 14.97 7.64 -7.00
C LYS A 68 13.82 7.06 -6.19
N ILE A 69 13.69 5.73 -6.13
CA ILE A 69 12.49 5.10 -5.56
C ILE A 69 12.61 4.90 -4.05
N LYS A 70 13.76 4.39 -3.58
CA LYS A 70 14.03 4.14 -2.17
C LYS A 70 13.84 5.40 -1.31
N PRO A 71 14.35 6.60 -1.67
CA PRO A 71 14.11 7.81 -0.88
C PRO A 71 12.61 8.13 -0.70
N ILE A 72 11.79 7.87 -1.73
CA ILE A 72 10.35 8.12 -1.69
C ILE A 72 9.65 7.12 -0.80
N TYR A 73 10.00 5.83 -0.88
CA TYR A 73 9.46 4.83 0.04
C TYR A 73 9.86 5.13 1.49
N LEU A 74 11.12 5.51 1.74
CA LEU A 74 11.56 5.91 3.07
C LEU A 74 10.73 7.09 3.60
N GLU A 75 10.56 8.16 2.81
CA GLU A 75 9.71 9.29 3.19
C GLU A 75 8.27 8.87 3.46
N MET A 76 7.67 8.09 2.55
CA MET A 76 6.29 7.60 2.67
C MET A 76 6.07 6.76 3.93
N MET A 77 7.09 6.01 4.36
CA MET A 77 7.02 5.15 5.53
C MET A 77 7.51 5.85 6.81
N GLY A 78 7.91 7.13 6.73
CA GLY A 78 8.39 7.89 7.89
C GLY A 78 9.75 7.40 8.40
N LEU A 79 10.59 6.93 7.49
CA LEU A 79 11.91 6.36 7.75
C LEU A 79 13.00 7.15 7.01
N ASP A 80 14.22 6.97 7.45
CA ASP A 80 15.44 7.26 6.69
C ASP A 80 16.44 6.09 6.84
N GLU A 81 17.60 6.19 6.19
CA GLU A 81 18.65 5.16 6.23
C GLU A 81 19.08 4.80 7.66
N SER A 82 19.04 5.76 8.60
CA SER A 82 19.44 5.52 10.00
C SER A 82 18.42 4.65 10.75
N ASN A 83 17.20 4.50 10.23
CA ASN A 83 16.16 3.71 10.86
C ASN A 83 16.15 2.24 10.41
N LEU A 84 16.92 1.86 9.39
CA LEU A 84 16.81 0.53 8.78
C LEU A 84 17.26 -0.62 9.70
N ASP A 85 18.07 -0.33 10.72
CA ASP A 85 18.49 -1.31 11.71
C ASP A 85 17.33 -1.93 12.49
N ILE A 86 16.15 -1.30 12.53
CA ILE A 86 14.96 -1.87 13.18
C ILE A 86 14.53 -3.20 12.56
N PHE A 87 14.81 -3.42 11.26
CA PHE A 87 14.41 -4.62 10.53
C PHE A 87 15.38 -5.79 10.69
N LYS A 88 16.61 -5.53 11.14
CA LYS A 88 17.66 -6.54 11.28
C LYS A 88 17.27 -7.62 12.28
N ASN A 89 17.44 -8.88 11.88
CA ASN A 89 17.14 -10.06 12.69
C ASN A 89 15.68 -10.11 13.23
N LYS A 90 14.73 -9.48 12.53
CA LYS A 90 13.30 -9.51 12.87
C LYS A 90 12.52 -10.52 12.04
N THR A 91 11.40 -10.97 12.59
CA THR A 91 10.34 -11.67 11.85
C THR A 91 9.37 -10.61 11.31
N ILE A 92 9.34 -10.42 9.99
CA ILE A 92 8.63 -9.31 9.35
C ILE A 92 7.47 -9.85 8.52
N LEU A 93 6.33 -9.16 8.58
CA LEU A 93 5.21 -9.35 7.66
C LEU A 93 4.99 -8.06 6.85
N GLU A 94 5.09 -8.15 5.53
CA GLU A 94 4.61 -7.11 4.61
C GLU A 94 3.20 -7.43 4.11
N VAL A 95 2.26 -6.51 4.35
CA VAL A 95 0.86 -6.61 3.92
C VAL A 95 0.67 -5.81 2.64
N GLY A 96 0.34 -6.52 1.56
CA GLY A 96 0.22 -6.02 0.19
C GLY A 96 1.59 -5.81 -0.45
N ILE A 97 2.33 -6.91 -0.61
CA ILE A 97 3.71 -6.93 -1.12
C ILE A 97 3.81 -6.44 -2.58
N GLY A 98 2.71 -6.48 -3.35
CA GLY A 98 2.71 -6.03 -4.75
C GLY A 98 3.78 -6.74 -5.58
N SER A 99 4.61 -5.98 -6.28
CA SER A 99 5.74 -6.49 -7.06
C SER A 99 7.01 -6.77 -6.24
N GLY A 100 7.00 -6.53 -4.93
CA GLY A 100 8.17 -6.66 -4.06
C GLY A 100 9.12 -5.46 -4.05
N SER A 101 8.84 -4.39 -4.81
CA SER A 101 9.73 -3.22 -4.88
C SER A 101 10.09 -2.65 -3.50
N SER A 102 9.09 -2.44 -2.64
CA SER A 102 9.30 -1.90 -1.29
C SER A 102 9.95 -2.89 -0.33
N SER A 103 9.76 -4.20 -0.55
CA SER A 103 10.36 -5.27 0.26
C SER A 103 11.89 -5.24 0.26
N ARG A 104 12.50 -4.66 -0.79
CA ARG A 104 13.95 -4.48 -0.91
C ARG A 104 14.54 -3.62 0.22
N ILE A 105 13.73 -2.82 0.91
CA ILE A 105 14.19 -1.95 2.02
C ILE A 105 14.30 -2.72 3.33
N TRP A 106 13.31 -3.54 3.67
CA TRP A 106 13.19 -4.16 5.00
C TRP A 106 13.37 -5.68 5.01
N GLY A 107 13.39 -6.32 3.85
CA GLY A 107 13.58 -7.75 3.71
C GLY A 107 15.02 -8.28 3.82
N PRO A 108 16.07 -7.60 3.29
CA PRO A 108 17.40 -8.19 3.14
C PRO A 108 18.03 -8.74 4.44
N ASP A 109 17.92 -7.98 5.53
CA ASP A 109 18.53 -8.33 6.83
C ASP A 109 17.52 -8.96 7.81
N ALA A 110 16.31 -9.32 7.35
CA ALA A 110 15.31 -9.94 8.18
C ALA A 110 15.75 -11.35 8.62
N LYS A 111 15.39 -11.74 9.85
CA LYS A 111 15.53 -13.14 10.28
C LYS A 111 14.61 -14.05 9.46
N GLU A 112 13.39 -13.58 9.24
CA GLU A 112 12.39 -14.25 8.42
C GLU A 112 11.45 -13.20 7.83
N PHE A 113 11.26 -13.24 6.50
CA PHE A 113 10.45 -12.27 5.79
C PHE A 113 9.22 -12.95 5.18
N HIS A 114 8.05 -12.45 5.54
CA HIS A 114 6.75 -12.88 5.04
C HIS A 114 6.11 -11.77 4.21
N GLY A 115 5.51 -12.14 3.09
CA GLY A 115 4.78 -11.21 2.23
C GLY A 115 3.44 -11.76 1.82
N ILE A 116 2.39 -10.95 1.91
CA ILE A 116 1.08 -11.31 1.37
C ILE A 116 0.58 -10.27 0.37
N ASP A 117 -0.14 -10.72 -0.64
CA ASP A 117 -0.97 -9.86 -1.49
C ASP A 117 -2.27 -10.59 -1.79
N ILE A 118 -3.36 -9.84 -1.98
CA ILE A 118 -4.64 -10.45 -2.37
C ILE A 118 -4.62 -10.91 -3.84
N SER A 119 -3.78 -10.27 -4.65
CA SER A 119 -3.65 -10.50 -6.09
C SER A 119 -2.55 -11.49 -6.46
N LYS A 120 -2.42 -11.77 -7.76
CA LYS A 120 -1.34 -12.59 -8.32
C LYS A 120 0.01 -11.87 -8.36
N ALA A 121 0.11 -10.62 -7.87
CA ALA A 121 1.37 -9.89 -7.80
C ALA A 121 2.44 -10.62 -6.97
N VAL A 122 2.05 -11.46 -6.00
CA VAL A 122 2.97 -12.32 -5.22
C VAL A 122 3.91 -13.17 -6.08
N PHE A 123 3.48 -13.59 -7.27
CA PHE A 123 4.33 -14.37 -8.18
C PHE A 123 5.43 -13.50 -8.81
N LYS A 124 5.09 -12.25 -9.17
CA LYS A 124 6.07 -11.26 -9.64
C LYS A 124 7.03 -10.89 -8.52
N ALA A 125 6.54 -10.68 -7.29
CA ALA A 125 7.39 -10.46 -6.12
C ALA A 125 8.37 -11.60 -5.87
N LYS A 126 7.92 -12.87 -6.00
CA LYS A 126 8.80 -14.04 -5.86
C LYS A 126 9.99 -13.97 -6.82
N THR A 127 9.75 -13.65 -8.09
CA THR A 127 10.80 -13.52 -9.10
C THR A 127 11.72 -12.34 -8.80
N ASN A 128 11.14 -11.17 -8.54
CA ASN A 128 11.89 -9.93 -8.33
C ASN A 128 12.79 -9.97 -7.08
N LEU A 129 12.36 -10.69 -6.04
CA LEU A 129 13.06 -10.71 -4.76
C LEU A 129 14.07 -11.86 -4.61
N GLN A 130 14.20 -12.73 -5.61
CA GLN A 130 15.00 -13.96 -5.51
C GLN A 130 16.47 -13.69 -5.15
N ASP A 131 17.01 -12.55 -5.58
CA ASP A 131 18.41 -12.16 -5.37
C ASP A 131 18.58 -11.14 -4.22
N THR A 132 17.48 -10.61 -3.68
CA THR A 132 17.49 -9.57 -2.64
C THR A 132 17.11 -10.12 -1.27
N ILE A 133 16.17 -11.06 -1.20
CA ILE A 133 15.69 -11.64 0.05
C ILE A 133 15.89 -13.14 -0.01
N LYS A 134 16.57 -13.69 1.00
CA LYS A 134 16.80 -15.13 1.09
C LYS A 134 15.52 -15.85 1.50
N ASN A 135 14.98 -16.68 0.61
CA ASN A 135 13.83 -17.56 0.85
C ASN A 135 12.59 -16.83 1.44
N PRO A 136 12.05 -15.79 0.78
CA PRO A 136 10.86 -15.09 1.26
C PRO A 136 9.65 -16.06 1.34
N ILE A 137 8.87 -15.96 2.41
CA ILE A 137 7.66 -16.76 2.61
C ILE A 137 6.47 -15.96 2.11
N LEU A 138 5.98 -16.33 0.92
CA LEU A 138 4.91 -15.60 0.26
C LEU A 138 3.58 -16.36 0.31
N ALA A 139 2.47 -15.64 0.44
CA ALA A 139 1.13 -16.21 0.33
C ALA A 139 0.17 -15.25 -0.39
N GLN A 140 -0.69 -15.79 -1.25
CA GLN A 140 -1.83 -15.02 -1.75
C GLN A 140 -2.91 -15.01 -0.65
N ALA A 141 -3.18 -13.87 -0.04
CA ALA A 141 -4.09 -13.75 1.11
C ALA A 141 -4.76 -12.37 1.21
N ASP A 142 -5.99 -12.35 1.74
CA ASP A 142 -6.66 -11.13 2.19
C ASP A 142 -6.11 -10.72 3.57
N VAL A 143 -5.79 -9.43 3.76
CA VAL A 143 -5.37 -8.85 5.03
C VAL A 143 -6.34 -9.14 6.19
N ASN A 144 -7.62 -9.29 5.92
CA ASN A 144 -8.61 -9.60 6.96
C ASN A 144 -8.72 -11.11 7.27
N LYS A 145 -8.06 -11.97 6.49
CA LYS A 145 -8.09 -13.44 6.60
C LYS A 145 -6.70 -14.06 6.53
N MET A 146 -5.69 -13.35 7.04
CA MET A 146 -4.30 -13.79 6.96
C MET A 146 -4.06 -15.14 7.63
N PRO A 147 -3.29 -16.06 7.00
CA PRO A 147 -3.08 -17.43 7.46
C PRO A 147 -2.03 -17.55 8.59
N TYR A 148 -1.89 -16.53 9.41
CA TYR A 148 -0.90 -16.48 10.49
C TYR A 148 -1.56 -16.54 11.86
N ARG A 149 -0.84 -17.08 12.84
CA ARG A 149 -1.24 -16.98 14.25
C ARG A 149 -1.13 -15.51 14.68
N ASP A 150 -1.94 -15.15 15.67
CA ASP A 150 -1.79 -13.84 16.30
C ASP A 150 -0.42 -13.75 17.00
N GLU A 151 0.09 -12.54 17.14
CA GLU A 151 1.37 -12.25 17.83
C GLU A 151 2.57 -13.05 17.30
N SER A 152 2.68 -13.21 15.98
CA SER A 152 3.76 -13.95 15.32
C SER A 152 4.90 -13.06 14.83
N PHE A 153 4.65 -11.79 14.54
CA PHE A 153 5.61 -10.91 13.88
C PHE A 153 6.16 -9.83 14.83
N ASP A 154 7.45 -9.52 14.67
CA ASP A 154 8.10 -8.42 15.38
C ASP A 154 7.79 -7.08 14.72
N ILE A 155 7.67 -7.09 13.38
CA ILE A 155 7.33 -5.91 12.57
C ILE A 155 6.26 -6.28 11.54
N VAL A 156 5.27 -5.39 11.39
CA VAL A 156 4.31 -5.42 10.28
C VAL A 156 4.46 -4.15 9.46
N VAL A 157 4.67 -4.29 8.15
CA VAL A 157 4.80 -3.16 7.22
C VAL A 157 3.63 -3.16 6.23
N SER A 158 3.08 -1.99 5.91
CA SER A 158 2.09 -1.86 4.84
C SER A 158 2.22 -0.53 4.09
N ASN A 159 2.76 -0.60 2.87
CA ASN A 159 2.95 0.58 2.03
C ASN A 159 1.74 0.80 1.11
N GLY A 160 0.78 1.61 1.59
CA GLY A 160 -0.31 2.10 0.75
C GLY A 160 -1.40 1.08 0.43
N VAL A 161 -1.71 0.16 1.35
CA VAL A 161 -2.63 -0.96 1.08
C VAL A 161 -3.94 -0.83 1.85
N PHE A 162 -3.89 -0.50 3.15
CA PHE A 162 -5.07 -0.53 4.01
C PHE A 162 -6.24 0.33 3.50
N HIS A 163 -5.95 1.45 2.84
CA HIS A 163 -6.96 2.33 2.28
C HIS A 163 -7.64 1.82 1.00
N HIS A 164 -7.14 0.73 0.42
CA HIS A 164 -7.78 0.03 -0.70
C HIS A 164 -8.56 -1.22 -0.27
N THR A 165 -8.76 -1.40 1.03
CA THR A 165 -9.53 -2.54 1.58
C THR A 165 -11.00 -2.14 1.82
N PRO A 166 -11.92 -3.11 2.02
CA PRO A 166 -13.32 -2.79 2.34
C PRO A 166 -13.48 -1.90 3.60
N ASN A 167 -12.54 -1.98 4.54
CA ASN A 167 -12.52 -1.14 5.73
C ASN A 167 -11.07 -0.96 6.23
N THR A 168 -10.55 0.26 6.12
CA THR A 168 -9.15 0.58 6.48
C THR A 168 -8.85 0.26 7.95
N LYS A 169 -9.73 0.68 8.87
CA LYS A 169 -9.53 0.45 10.30
C LYS A 169 -9.52 -1.05 10.63
N LEU A 170 -10.38 -1.83 9.99
CA LEU A 170 -10.42 -3.29 10.16
C LEU A 170 -9.14 -3.94 9.62
N ALA A 171 -8.63 -3.51 8.47
CA ALA A 171 -7.37 -4.02 7.91
C ALA A 171 -6.17 -3.71 8.81
N VAL A 172 -6.13 -2.49 9.38
CA VAL A 172 -5.14 -2.11 10.41
C VAL A 172 -5.28 -3.04 11.62
N LYS A 173 -6.49 -3.20 12.17
CA LYS A 173 -6.74 -4.08 13.33
C LYS A 173 -6.30 -5.52 13.06
N SER A 174 -6.65 -6.08 11.90
CA SER A 174 -6.28 -7.44 11.49
C SER A 174 -4.78 -7.63 11.41
N SER A 175 -4.06 -6.61 10.92
CA SER A 175 -2.59 -6.58 10.86
C SER A 175 -1.96 -6.52 12.26
N LEU A 176 -2.49 -5.66 13.12
CA LEU A 176 -2.04 -5.54 14.52
C LEU A 176 -2.31 -6.79 15.36
N LYS A 177 -3.31 -7.63 15.00
CA LYS A 177 -3.48 -8.94 15.64
C LYS A 177 -2.29 -9.86 15.40
N LYS A 178 -1.66 -9.78 14.23
CA LYS A 178 -0.49 -10.61 13.87
C LYS A 178 0.81 -10.09 14.48
N LEU A 179 0.84 -8.83 14.87
CA LEU A 179 1.97 -8.20 15.55
C LEU A 179 2.05 -8.62 17.02
N LYS A 180 3.27 -8.93 17.50
CA LYS A 180 3.55 -9.18 18.91
C LYS A 180 3.28 -7.94 19.76
N ILE A 181 3.00 -8.14 21.05
CA ILE A 181 3.06 -7.05 22.03
C ILE A 181 4.50 -6.50 22.06
N GLY A 182 4.63 -5.18 22.03
CA GLY A 182 5.92 -4.48 21.87
C GLY A 182 6.46 -4.48 20.44
N GLY A 183 5.78 -5.12 19.48
CA GLY A 183 6.14 -5.06 18.06
C GLY A 183 5.72 -3.73 17.42
N THR A 184 6.32 -3.42 16.26
CA THR A 184 6.10 -2.18 15.52
C THR A 184 5.27 -2.41 14.25
N CYS A 185 4.24 -1.60 14.03
CA CYS A 185 3.54 -1.51 12.75
C CYS A 185 3.89 -0.20 12.04
N ILE A 186 4.37 -0.29 10.80
CA ILE A 186 4.75 0.86 9.97
C ILE A 186 3.87 0.86 8.73
N PHE A 187 3.13 1.93 8.48
CA PHE A 187 2.20 1.97 7.36
C PHE A 187 1.99 3.36 6.79
N TYR A 188 1.61 3.38 5.51
CA TYR A 188 1.21 4.59 4.78
C TYR A 188 -0.25 4.48 4.32
N ILE A 189 -1.05 5.53 4.57
CA ILE A 189 -2.44 5.61 4.10
C ILE A 189 -2.80 7.00 3.55
N TYR A 190 -3.75 7.06 2.62
CA TYR A 190 -4.17 8.33 2.02
C TYR A 190 -4.84 9.28 3.00
N LYS A 191 -4.57 10.57 2.80
CA LYS A 191 -5.19 11.67 3.54
C LYS A 191 -6.31 12.30 2.72
N ILE A 192 -7.29 12.88 3.41
CA ILE A 192 -8.31 13.74 2.81
C ILE A 192 -7.61 14.92 2.13
N LYS A 193 -8.00 15.20 0.87
CA LYS A 193 -7.50 16.32 0.07
C LYS A 193 -8.37 17.57 0.25
N SER A 194 -7.98 18.62 -0.45
CA SER A 194 -8.79 19.83 -0.57
C SER A 194 -10.18 19.50 -1.15
N PRO A 195 -11.23 20.28 -0.84
CA PRO A 195 -12.61 19.91 -1.18
C PRO A 195 -12.85 19.70 -2.68
N ILE A 196 -12.30 20.59 -3.52
CA ILE A 196 -12.45 20.48 -4.99
C ILE A 196 -11.66 19.30 -5.54
N ARG A 197 -10.51 18.97 -4.94
CA ARG A 197 -9.72 17.79 -5.28
C ARG A 197 -10.48 16.50 -5.00
N GLU A 198 -11.10 16.37 -3.83
CA GLU A 198 -11.93 15.20 -3.49
C GLU A 198 -13.11 15.04 -4.44
N PHE A 199 -13.87 16.12 -4.66
CA PHE A 199 -15.03 16.09 -5.56
C PHE A 199 -14.64 15.62 -6.97
N SER A 200 -13.59 16.22 -7.55
CA SER A 200 -13.17 15.90 -8.90
C SER A 200 -12.58 14.50 -8.98
N ASP A 201 -11.82 14.08 -7.95
CA ASP A 201 -11.21 12.75 -7.94
C ASP A 201 -12.28 11.65 -7.88
N ASP A 202 -13.31 11.81 -7.06
CA ASP A 202 -14.43 10.88 -6.98
C ASP A 202 -15.27 10.87 -8.27
N TYR A 203 -15.49 12.04 -8.88
CA TYR A 203 -16.13 12.12 -10.19
C TYR A 203 -15.34 11.35 -11.25
N ILE A 204 -14.02 11.58 -11.37
CA ILE A 204 -13.17 10.88 -12.34
C ILE A 204 -13.15 9.38 -12.05
N ARG A 205 -12.96 8.96 -10.79
CA ARG A 205 -13.02 7.55 -10.37
C ARG A 205 -14.32 6.88 -10.78
N SER A 206 -15.47 7.56 -10.65
CA SER A 206 -16.77 7.02 -11.06
C SER A 206 -16.84 6.68 -12.56
N LYS A 207 -16.03 7.36 -13.40
CA LYS A 207 -15.96 7.15 -14.85
C LYS A 207 -14.86 6.17 -15.29
N ILE A 208 -13.92 5.85 -14.40
CA ILE A 208 -12.74 5.02 -14.70
C ILE A 208 -12.81 3.63 -14.04
N SER A 209 -13.24 3.54 -12.78
CA SER A 209 -13.12 2.33 -11.95
C SER A 209 -13.99 1.13 -12.37
N ASN A 210 -14.93 1.34 -13.29
CA ASN A 210 -15.78 0.28 -13.87
C ASN A 210 -15.25 -0.24 -15.22
N LEU A 211 -14.22 0.39 -15.79
CA LEU A 211 -13.63 -0.05 -17.05
C LEU A 211 -12.70 -1.25 -16.80
N SER A 212 -12.33 -1.97 -17.87
CA SER A 212 -11.17 -2.85 -17.78
C SER A 212 -9.90 -2.04 -17.53
N TYR A 213 -8.85 -2.68 -16.98
CA TYR A 213 -7.59 -2.00 -16.67
C TYR A 213 -6.98 -1.34 -17.92
N ASP A 214 -6.99 -2.02 -19.07
CA ASP A 214 -6.44 -1.50 -20.33
C ASP A 214 -7.25 -0.32 -20.89
N GLU A 215 -8.58 -0.35 -20.76
CA GLU A 215 -9.43 0.77 -21.15
C GLU A 215 -9.22 1.97 -20.22
N ALA A 216 -9.15 1.73 -18.91
CA ALA A 216 -8.81 2.75 -17.93
C ALA A 216 -7.44 3.36 -18.20
N TRP A 217 -6.45 2.54 -18.55
CA TRP A 217 -5.10 2.98 -18.91
C TRP A 217 -5.10 3.92 -20.10
N LYS A 218 -5.84 3.59 -21.17
CA LYS A 218 -5.97 4.46 -22.33
C LYS A 218 -6.72 5.75 -22.00
N LYS A 219 -7.77 5.66 -21.19
CA LYS A 219 -8.64 6.79 -20.84
C LYS A 219 -7.98 7.79 -19.87
N ILE A 220 -6.98 7.37 -19.10
CA ILE A 220 -6.24 8.24 -18.19
C ILE A 220 -5.10 9.01 -18.87
N LYS A 221 -4.63 8.57 -20.06
CA LYS A 221 -3.55 9.24 -20.81
C LYS A 221 -3.78 10.75 -21.01
N PRO A 222 -4.96 11.24 -21.42
CA PRO A 222 -5.20 12.67 -21.55
C PRO A 222 -5.04 13.47 -20.25
N ILE A 223 -5.28 12.86 -19.08
CA ILE A 223 -5.04 13.50 -17.78
C ILE A 223 -3.53 13.60 -17.51
N THR A 224 -2.76 12.57 -17.87
CA THR A 224 -1.29 12.60 -17.82
C THR A 224 -0.72 13.65 -18.78
N ASP A 225 -1.22 13.70 -20.02
CA ASP A 225 -0.86 14.71 -21.02
C ASP A 225 -1.15 16.12 -20.54
N PHE A 226 -2.29 16.33 -19.87
CA PHE A 226 -2.63 17.61 -19.28
C PHE A 226 -1.66 17.99 -18.15
N GLY A 227 -1.32 17.05 -17.27
CA GLY A 227 -0.30 17.27 -16.23
C GLY A 227 1.04 17.69 -16.82
N LYS A 228 1.50 17.00 -17.88
CA LYS A 228 2.70 17.35 -18.62
C LYS A 228 2.61 18.75 -19.25
N LEU A 229 1.51 19.06 -19.92
CA LEU A 229 1.28 20.35 -20.56
C LEU A 229 1.36 21.51 -19.56
N LEU A 230 0.82 21.33 -18.35
CA LEU A 230 0.89 22.33 -17.28
C LEU A 230 2.32 22.53 -16.78
N ASP A 231 3.10 21.45 -16.66
CA ASP A 231 4.50 21.49 -16.21
C ASP A 231 5.37 22.27 -17.21
N GLU A 232 5.20 21.98 -18.51
CA GLU A 232 5.93 22.64 -19.60
C GLU A 232 5.71 24.15 -19.66
N LYS A 233 4.64 24.68 -19.07
CA LYS A 233 4.42 26.14 -19.00
C LYS A 233 5.42 26.85 -18.09
N ASN A 234 6.03 26.15 -17.14
CA ASN A 234 6.98 26.74 -16.19
C ASN A 234 6.43 27.99 -15.46
N ILE A 235 5.12 28.03 -15.21
CA ILE A 235 4.46 29.15 -14.53
C ILE A 235 4.49 28.94 -13.02
N GLN A 236 4.87 29.99 -12.29
CA GLN A 236 4.75 30.07 -10.83
C GLN A 236 3.55 30.94 -10.47
N LEU A 237 2.61 30.38 -9.71
CA LEU A 237 1.45 31.06 -9.16
C LEU A 237 1.79 31.54 -7.75
N ASN A 238 1.78 32.85 -7.54
CA ASN A 238 1.90 33.44 -6.21
C ASN A 238 0.50 33.79 -5.68
N ILE A 239 0.09 33.12 -4.59
CA ILE A 239 -1.19 33.36 -3.93
C ILE A 239 -0.90 34.05 -2.59
N PRO A 240 -1.21 35.36 -2.44
CA PRO A 240 -0.80 36.12 -1.26
C PRO A 240 -1.73 35.96 -0.05
N PHE A 241 -2.83 35.21 -0.19
CA PHE A 241 -3.84 35.01 0.86
C PHE A 241 -4.30 33.54 0.92
N ASP A 242 -4.80 33.13 2.08
CA ASP A 242 -5.41 31.82 2.26
C ASP A 242 -6.81 31.81 1.62
N LEU A 243 -7.16 30.73 0.93
CA LEU A 243 -8.51 30.46 0.43
C LEU A 243 -9.08 29.32 1.27
N GLU A 244 -9.50 29.66 2.50
CA GLU A 244 -9.88 28.66 3.53
C GLU A 244 -10.97 27.70 3.06
N LEU A 245 -12.00 28.19 2.35
CA LEU A 245 -13.09 27.37 1.81
C LEU A 245 -12.63 26.29 0.81
N LEU A 246 -11.48 26.51 0.16
CA LEU A 246 -10.90 25.59 -0.81
C LEU A 246 -9.73 24.80 -0.23
N GLY A 247 -9.35 25.04 1.03
CA GLY A 247 -8.18 24.43 1.66
C GLY A 247 -6.85 24.78 0.98
N ILE A 248 -6.78 25.91 0.26
CA ILE A 248 -5.56 26.38 -0.41
C ILE A 248 -4.88 27.40 0.51
N LYS A 249 -3.60 27.20 0.79
CA LYS A 249 -2.79 28.12 1.59
C LYS A 249 -2.12 29.18 0.71
N LYS A 250 -1.81 30.33 1.30
CA LYS A 250 -0.93 31.31 0.68
C LYS A 250 0.42 30.68 0.40
N GLY A 251 1.04 31.04 -0.72
CA GLY A 251 2.32 30.50 -1.11
C GLY A 251 2.56 30.58 -2.61
N THR A 252 3.71 30.06 -3.01
CA THR A 252 4.11 29.94 -4.41
C THR A 252 4.00 28.49 -4.84
N TYR A 253 3.30 28.26 -5.94
CA TYR A 253 3.07 26.93 -6.50
C TYR A 253 3.49 26.92 -7.96
N SER A 254 4.08 25.82 -8.44
CA SER A 254 4.10 25.59 -9.89
C SER A 254 2.66 25.36 -10.37
N LEU A 255 2.36 25.79 -11.59
CA LEU A 255 1.03 25.64 -12.17
C LEU A 255 0.55 24.18 -12.15
N GLN A 256 1.41 23.24 -12.54
CA GLN A 256 1.09 21.81 -12.51
C GLN A 256 0.78 21.34 -11.08
N ARG A 257 1.60 21.72 -10.09
CA ARG A 257 1.38 21.29 -8.70
C ARG A 257 0.15 21.91 -8.10
N PHE A 258 -0.17 23.14 -8.45
CA PHE A 258 -1.41 23.79 -8.03
C PHE A 258 -2.65 23.03 -8.52
N PHE A 259 -2.71 22.67 -9.81
CA PHE A 259 -3.81 21.85 -10.34
C PHE A 259 -3.83 20.45 -9.73
N TYR A 260 -2.66 19.81 -9.65
CA TYR A 260 -2.50 18.50 -9.06
C TYR A 260 -2.99 18.48 -7.62
N ASP A 261 -2.54 19.37 -6.74
CA ASP A 261 -2.84 19.31 -5.30
C ASP A 261 -4.28 19.75 -4.98
N TYR A 262 -4.87 20.65 -5.77
CA TYR A 262 -6.13 21.31 -5.40
C TYR A 262 -7.35 21.04 -6.29
N PHE A 263 -7.16 20.48 -7.48
CA PHE A 263 -8.26 20.31 -8.44
C PHE A 263 -8.52 18.84 -8.78
N PHE A 264 -7.53 18.10 -9.27
CA PHE A 264 -7.64 16.66 -9.56
C PHE A 264 -6.24 16.07 -9.75
N LYS A 265 -6.09 14.76 -9.57
CA LYS A 265 -4.79 14.12 -9.84
C LYS A 265 -4.47 14.18 -11.33
N CYS A 266 -3.49 15.00 -11.70
CA CYS A 266 -2.85 15.05 -13.01
C CYS A 266 -1.33 14.89 -12.84
N PHE A 267 -0.92 13.76 -12.25
CA PHE A 267 0.48 13.52 -11.91
C PHE A 267 1.35 13.51 -13.17
N TRP A 268 2.46 14.24 -13.09
CA TRP A 268 3.53 14.24 -14.08
C TRP A 268 4.86 14.38 -13.34
N ASN A 269 5.85 13.62 -13.78
CA ASN A 269 7.23 13.78 -13.36
C ASN A 269 8.15 13.47 -14.56
N ASN A 270 8.87 14.49 -15.03
CA ASN A 270 9.75 14.34 -16.20
C ASN A 270 10.81 13.25 -16.01
N SER A 271 11.37 13.11 -14.81
CA SER A 271 12.43 12.15 -14.50
C SER A 271 11.93 10.69 -14.42
N TRP A 272 10.62 10.49 -14.32
CA TRP A 272 9.98 9.17 -14.26
C TRP A 272 9.45 8.72 -15.62
N GLY A 273 9.39 9.63 -16.60
CA GLY A 273 8.84 9.33 -17.91
C GLY A 273 7.32 9.17 -17.91
N TYR A 274 6.81 8.88 -19.11
CA TYR A 274 5.38 8.93 -19.37
C TYR A 274 4.61 7.78 -18.76
N ASP A 275 5.05 6.54 -18.97
CA ASP A 275 4.29 5.37 -18.55
C ASP A 275 4.20 5.26 -17.03
N TYR A 276 5.26 5.62 -16.29
CA TYR A 276 5.19 5.70 -14.82
C TYR A 276 4.32 6.85 -14.34
N SER A 277 4.37 8.02 -14.99
CA SER A 277 3.45 9.11 -14.65
C SER A 277 1.99 8.69 -14.87
N ASN A 278 1.72 7.97 -15.96
CA ASN A 278 0.40 7.44 -16.26
C ASN A 278 -0.04 6.35 -15.27
N LEU A 279 0.90 5.46 -14.87
CA LEU A 279 0.69 4.44 -13.84
C LEU A 279 0.31 5.06 -12.49
N VAL A 280 0.92 6.18 -12.09
CA VAL A 280 0.58 6.88 -10.83
C VAL A 280 -0.82 7.51 -10.88
N ASN A 281 -1.28 7.91 -12.07
CA ASN A 281 -2.66 8.36 -12.27
C ASN A 281 -3.64 7.18 -12.24
N ILE A 282 -3.34 6.06 -12.92
CA ILE A 282 -4.22 4.89 -12.92
C ILE A 282 -4.35 4.26 -11.53
N ASP A 283 -3.25 4.16 -10.80
CA ASP A 283 -3.18 3.74 -9.39
C ASP A 283 -4.15 4.54 -8.54
N TRP A 284 -4.24 5.83 -8.80
CA TRP A 284 -5.15 6.68 -8.07
C TRP A 284 -6.60 6.47 -8.47
N TYR A 285 -6.96 6.32 -9.76
CA TYR A 285 -8.36 6.40 -10.21
C TYR A 285 -9.07 5.07 -10.47
N HIS A 286 -8.33 4.00 -10.75
CA HIS A 286 -8.93 2.73 -11.15
C HIS A 286 -9.43 1.87 -9.96
N PRO A 287 -8.73 1.78 -8.81
CA PRO A 287 -9.26 1.07 -7.65
C PRO A 287 -10.55 1.71 -7.12
N LYS A 288 -11.58 0.89 -6.87
CA LYS A 288 -12.85 1.35 -6.31
C LYS A 288 -12.77 1.71 -4.83
N TYR A 289 -12.21 0.83 -4.00
CA TYR A 289 -11.89 1.20 -2.63
C TYR A 289 -10.70 2.14 -2.66
N CYS A 290 -10.89 3.34 -2.14
CA CYS A 290 -9.87 4.37 -2.01
C CYS A 290 -10.30 5.23 -0.82
N TRP A 291 -10.01 4.81 0.40
CA TRP A 291 -10.39 5.57 1.59
C TRP A 291 -9.37 6.67 1.86
N ARG A 292 -9.83 7.84 2.29
CA ARG A 292 -8.97 8.95 2.67
C ARG A 292 -9.33 9.34 4.09
N HIS A 293 -8.30 9.53 4.91
CA HIS A 293 -8.45 9.66 6.35
C HIS A 293 -7.98 11.02 6.83
N SER A 294 -8.48 11.44 7.97
CA SER A 294 -7.96 12.54 8.75
C SER A 294 -6.93 12.05 9.77
N LYS A 295 -6.04 12.95 10.21
CA LYS A 295 -5.12 12.64 11.32
C LYS A 295 -5.85 12.20 12.59
N ASN A 296 -7.02 12.78 12.88
CA ASN A 296 -7.80 12.49 14.08
C ASN A 296 -8.39 11.08 14.06
N GLU A 297 -8.81 10.58 12.89
CA GLU A 297 -9.24 9.18 12.76
C GLU A 297 -8.11 8.22 13.10
N ILE A 298 -6.90 8.48 12.61
CA ILE A 298 -5.72 7.65 12.88
C ILE A 298 -5.39 7.64 14.38
N ILE A 299 -5.39 8.81 15.02
CA ILE A 299 -5.16 8.94 16.46
C ILE A 299 -6.23 8.17 17.24
N SER A 300 -7.51 8.31 16.87
CA SER A 300 -8.60 7.58 17.51
C SER A 300 -8.46 6.07 17.38
N TRP A 301 -7.95 5.56 16.25
CA TRP A 301 -7.66 4.12 16.13
C TRP A 301 -6.50 3.69 17.04
N CYS A 302 -5.48 4.53 17.20
CA CYS A 302 -4.37 4.25 18.12
C CYS A 302 -4.85 4.18 19.56
N ASP A 303 -5.71 5.11 19.99
CA ASP A 303 -6.30 5.11 21.32
C ASP A 303 -7.19 3.87 21.54
N GLU A 304 -8.05 3.53 20.58
CA GLU A 304 -8.95 2.37 20.67
C GLU A 304 -8.20 1.03 20.72
N PHE A 305 -7.08 0.94 20.00
CA PHE A 305 -6.29 -0.28 19.89
C PHE A 305 -5.11 -0.33 20.86
N ASP A 306 -5.02 0.63 21.78
CA ASP A 306 -3.92 0.78 22.76
C ASP A 306 -2.54 0.71 22.09
N LEU A 307 -2.32 1.64 21.17
CA LEU A 307 -1.08 1.78 20.41
C LEU A 307 -0.32 3.03 20.84
N GLN A 308 0.99 2.87 21.05
CA GLN A 308 1.89 4.01 21.21
C GLN A 308 2.32 4.52 19.84
N ILE A 309 1.98 5.77 19.50
CA ILE A 309 2.46 6.43 18.29
C ILE A 309 3.94 6.76 18.45
N GLN A 310 4.80 6.14 17.62
CA GLN A 310 6.21 6.51 17.49
C GLN A 310 6.41 7.63 16.47
N TYR A 311 5.66 7.56 15.37
CA TYR A 311 5.73 8.53 14.30
C TYR A 311 4.36 8.71 13.64
N LEU A 312 3.97 9.95 13.40
CA LEU A 312 2.79 10.29 12.61
C LEU A 312 3.02 11.63 11.90
N LYS A 313 3.29 11.57 10.60
CA LYS A 313 3.52 12.76 9.77
C LYS A 313 2.55 12.82 8.62
N GLU A 314 1.98 14.01 8.42
CA GLU A 314 1.24 14.31 7.21
C GLU A 314 2.22 14.60 6.06
N LEU A 315 2.03 13.89 4.95
CA LEU A 315 2.75 14.06 3.70
C LEU A 315 1.83 14.68 2.64
N GLN A 316 2.35 14.97 1.46
CA GLN A 316 1.55 15.51 0.35
C GLN A 316 0.37 14.59 0.01
N SER A 317 0.62 13.28 -0.06
CA SER A 317 -0.36 12.31 -0.54
C SER A 317 -1.09 11.54 0.57
N GLY A 318 -0.57 11.51 1.80
CA GLY A 318 -1.10 10.67 2.86
C GLY A 318 -0.44 10.89 4.22
N TYR A 319 -0.54 9.90 5.09
CA TYR A 319 0.09 9.87 6.41
C TYR A 319 1.09 8.73 6.49
N ALA A 320 2.32 9.06 6.90
CA ALA A 320 3.31 8.10 7.34
C ALA A 320 3.12 7.81 8.83
N CYS A 321 2.94 6.54 9.19
CA CYS A 321 2.60 6.10 10.54
C CYS A 321 3.56 5.01 11.02
N SER A 322 4.07 5.13 12.24
CA SER A 322 4.77 4.06 12.96
C SER A 322 4.21 3.98 14.38
N VAL A 323 3.74 2.81 14.78
CA VAL A 323 3.07 2.57 16.06
C VAL A 323 3.58 1.30 16.72
N ILE A 324 3.64 1.29 18.06
CA ILE A 324 3.96 0.10 18.87
C ILE A 324 2.68 -0.42 19.51
N LYS A 325 2.49 -1.74 19.49
CA LYS A 325 1.34 -2.39 20.14
C LYS A 325 1.61 -2.60 21.64
N ASN A 326 0.86 -1.96 22.52
CA ASN A 326 1.10 -2.05 23.97
C ASN A 326 0.44 -3.27 24.62
N SER A 327 -0.72 -3.69 24.11
CA SER A 327 -1.50 -4.77 24.71
C SER A 327 -2.15 -5.67 23.68
N GLN A 328 -2.79 -6.74 24.17
CA GLN A 328 -3.54 -7.65 23.32
C GLN A 328 -4.86 -6.99 22.87
N LEU A 329 -5.15 -7.07 21.57
CA LEU A 329 -6.39 -6.54 21.02
C LEU A 329 -7.57 -7.42 21.42
N LEU A 330 -8.63 -6.79 21.94
CA LEU A 330 -9.92 -7.43 22.21
C LEU A 330 -10.70 -7.74 20.92
#